data_AF-A0A3D0NDJ8-F1
#
_entry.id   AF-A0A3D0NDJ8-F1
#
_cell.length_a   1.000
_cell.length_b   1.000
_cell.length_c   1.000
_cell.angle_alpha   90.00
_cell.angle_beta   90.00
_cell.angle_gamma   90.00
#
_symmetry.space_group_name_H-M   'P 1'
#
loop_
_entity.id
_entity.type
_entity.pdbx_description
1 polymer ?
#
loop_
_entity_poly.entity_id
_entity_poly.type
_entity_poly.pdbx_seq_one_letter_code
_entity_poly.pdbx_strand_id
1 'polypeptide(L)'
;MTKKKQKPFRAAILRGLGVVLPPLLTIALFIWAWSMINNYILQPVDWLARTVVIASISEISDEKTSEADIAIDGGRGPYIPHVVYQTVANDEEQVLDMSSATAEDIYDRYVTMVYLKPWLVAVVFMVLFVIILYFIGELLAAKFGRFAFSQLEKIVNRIPVIRNVYSSVKQVTDFLVGDHDMEFNQVVAVQYPSAGIWSIGFVTGSSMRGVREHVGEEMISVLMPTSPMPATGFTVTVPKSKTVELDLTIDQAIQFVVSCGVVVPFNQLCNDTTPEQQQEAVRNSVEAMIEHDIPADSTDDDQHQESTED
;
A
#
# COMPACT_ATOMS: atom_id res chain seq x y z
N MET A 1 14.36 -29.41 -45.91
CA MET A 1 13.56 -28.83 -44.80
C MET A 1 14.43 -27.82 -44.06
N THR A 2 14.27 -26.53 -44.35
CA THR A 2 15.10 -25.44 -43.81
C THR A 2 14.45 -24.84 -42.56
N LYS A 3 15.05 -25.07 -41.39
CA LYS A 3 14.64 -24.44 -40.11
C LYS A 3 15.04 -22.95 -40.14
N LYS A 4 14.03 -22.08 -40.16
CA LYS A 4 14.20 -20.62 -40.15
C LYS A 4 14.60 -20.15 -38.74
N LYS A 5 15.84 -19.68 -38.57
CA LYS A 5 16.30 -18.93 -37.37
C LYS A 5 15.50 -17.62 -37.25
N GLN A 6 14.64 -17.53 -36.24
CA GLN A 6 13.92 -16.31 -35.83
C GLN A 6 13.78 -16.41 -34.29
N LYS A 7 14.13 -15.47 -33.40
CA LYS A 7 14.49 -14.04 -33.46
C LYS A 7 15.26 -13.66 -32.17
N PRO A 8 16.52 -13.18 -32.21
CA PRO A 8 17.20 -12.60 -31.04
C PRO A 8 16.53 -11.32 -30.53
N PHE A 9 15.92 -10.54 -31.45
CA PHE A 9 15.26 -9.27 -31.14
C PHE A 9 14.03 -9.39 -30.22
N ARG A 10 13.22 -10.45 -30.37
CA ARG A 10 12.05 -10.67 -29.50
C ARG A 10 12.45 -10.99 -28.06
N ALA A 11 13.54 -11.72 -27.87
CA ALA A 11 14.07 -12.04 -26.55
C ALA A 11 14.67 -10.79 -25.87
N ALA A 12 15.35 -9.93 -26.62
CA ALA A 12 15.87 -8.66 -26.10
C ALA A 12 14.74 -7.72 -25.64
N ILE A 13 13.66 -7.58 -26.44
CA ILE A 13 12.49 -6.78 -26.04
C ILE A 13 11.80 -7.35 -24.80
N LEU A 14 11.59 -8.67 -24.74
CA LEU A 14 10.94 -9.30 -23.58
C LEU A 14 11.77 -9.17 -22.29
N ARG A 15 13.10 -9.21 -22.39
CA ARG A 15 14.01 -8.98 -21.25
C ARG A 15 14.00 -7.53 -20.80
N GLY A 16 14.07 -6.57 -21.74
CA GLY A 16 13.94 -5.15 -21.41
C GLY A 16 12.58 -4.80 -20.81
N LEU A 17 11.50 -5.40 -21.32
CA LEU A 17 10.15 -5.24 -20.77
C LEU A 17 10.08 -5.78 -19.33
N GLY A 18 10.69 -6.93 -19.04
CA GLY A 18 10.71 -7.52 -17.70
C GLY A 18 11.38 -6.65 -16.64
N VAL A 19 12.40 -5.85 -17.00
CA VAL A 19 13.09 -4.93 -16.09
C VAL A 19 12.29 -3.66 -15.83
N VAL A 20 11.57 -3.17 -16.84
CA VAL A 20 10.82 -1.89 -16.76
C VAL A 20 9.38 -2.10 -16.27
N LEU A 21 8.85 -3.31 -16.36
CA LEU A 21 7.47 -3.63 -15.96
C LEU A 21 7.21 -3.44 -14.45
N PRO A 22 8.11 -3.84 -13.53
CA PRO A 22 7.92 -3.57 -12.10
C PRO A 22 7.79 -2.06 -11.76
N PRO A 23 8.73 -1.17 -12.14
CA PRO A 23 8.59 0.26 -11.85
C PRO A 23 7.38 0.88 -12.58
N LEU A 24 7.09 0.50 -13.82
CA LEU A 24 5.86 0.96 -14.50
C LEU A 24 4.59 0.52 -13.78
N LEU A 25 4.56 -0.71 -13.27
CA LEU A 25 3.43 -1.22 -12.50
C LEU A 25 3.29 -0.44 -11.19
N THR A 26 4.38 -0.12 -10.50
CA THR A 26 4.31 0.73 -9.31
C THR A 26 3.75 2.12 -9.64
N ILE A 27 4.23 2.78 -10.69
CA ILE A 27 3.72 4.08 -11.15
C ILE A 27 2.23 3.96 -11.51
N ALA A 28 1.84 2.90 -12.22
CA ALA A 28 0.45 2.64 -12.58
C ALA A 28 -0.43 2.45 -11.34
N LEU A 29 0.05 1.76 -10.31
CA LEU A 29 -0.65 1.62 -9.04
C LEU A 29 -0.82 2.96 -8.33
N PHE A 30 0.19 3.82 -8.33
CA PHE A 30 0.07 5.17 -7.77
C PHE A 30 -0.94 6.03 -8.53
N ILE A 31 -0.91 6.01 -9.86
CA ILE A 31 -1.89 6.72 -10.69
C ILE A 31 -3.31 6.19 -10.44
N TRP A 32 -3.46 4.86 -10.35
CA TRP A 32 -4.73 4.23 -10.06
C TRP A 32 -5.26 4.60 -8.67
N ALA A 33 -4.40 4.57 -7.66
CA ALA A 33 -4.75 4.96 -6.30
C ALA A 33 -5.15 6.45 -6.23
N TRP A 34 -4.37 7.33 -6.88
CA TRP A 34 -4.70 8.76 -6.96
C TRP A 34 -6.04 9.00 -7.65
N SER A 35 -6.27 8.33 -8.80
CA SER A 35 -7.53 8.40 -9.53
C SER A 35 -8.71 7.88 -8.69
N MET A 36 -8.50 6.80 -7.95
CA MET A 36 -9.51 6.26 -7.06
C MET A 36 -9.88 7.24 -5.95
N ILE A 37 -8.88 7.82 -5.27
CA ILE A 37 -9.11 8.82 -4.22
C ILE A 37 -9.84 10.02 -4.81
N ASN A 38 -9.40 10.52 -5.97
CA ASN A 38 -10.01 11.68 -6.59
C ASN A 38 -11.48 11.44 -6.98
N ASN A 39 -11.76 10.31 -7.65
CA ASN A 39 -13.07 10.05 -8.24
C ASN A 39 -14.09 9.49 -7.25
N TYR A 40 -13.66 8.69 -6.29
CA TYR A 40 -14.57 8.05 -5.33
C TYR A 40 -14.67 8.79 -4.00
N ILE A 41 -13.67 9.60 -3.64
CA ILE A 41 -13.63 10.29 -2.36
C ILE A 41 -13.74 11.80 -2.56
N LEU A 42 -12.79 12.42 -3.26
CA LEU A 42 -12.72 13.89 -3.33
C LEU A 42 -13.91 14.49 -4.11
N GLN A 43 -14.22 13.99 -5.30
CA GLN A 43 -15.31 14.56 -6.11
C GLN A 43 -16.70 14.46 -5.46
N PRO A 44 -17.12 13.30 -4.92
CA PRO A 44 -18.41 13.20 -4.24
C PRO A 44 -18.51 14.12 -3.00
N VAL A 45 -17.41 14.24 -2.26
CA VAL A 45 -17.33 15.11 -1.08
C VAL A 45 -17.41 16.58 -1.47
N ASP A 46 -16.67 16.99 -2.51
CA ASP A 46 -16.72 18.35 -3.04
C ASP A 46 -18.12 18.70 -3.53
N TRP A 47 -18.75 17.82 -4.31
CA TRP A 47 -20.14 17.97 -4.74
C TRP A 47 -21.11 18.13 -3.55
N LEU A 48 -20.98 17.29 -2.52
CA LEU A 48 -21.84 17.33 -1.36
C LEU A 48 -21.63 18.63 -0.56
N ALA A 49 -20.38 19.04 -0.35
CA ALA A 49 -20.04 20.28 0.33
C ALA A 49 -20.59 21.49 -0.42
N ARG A 50 -20.43 21.54 -1.75
CA ARG A 50 -21.00 22.60 -2.61
C ARG A 50 -22.49 22.68 -2.45
N THR A 51 -23.17 21.53 -2.58
CA THR A 51 -24.63 21.43 -2.47
C THR A 51 -25.13 21.96 -1.14
N VAL A 52 -24.48 21.58 -0.03
CA VAL A 52 -24.88 22.03 1.32
C VAL A 52 -24.66 23.52 1.50
N VAL A 53 -23.52 24.05 1.05
CA VAL A 53 -23.22 25.50 1.17
C VAL A 53 -24.16 26.32 0.30
N ILE A 54 -24.34 25.95 -0.97
CA ILE A 54 -25.30 26.61 -1.87
C ILE A 54 -26.70 26.58 -1.26
N ALA A 55 -27.19 25.44 -0.77
CA ALA A 55 -28.50 25.36 -0.13
C ALA A 55 -28.63 26.21 1.14
N SER A 56 -27.51 26.56 1.79
CA SER A 56 -27.50 27.36 3.02
C SER A 56 -27.39 28.87 2.75
N ILE A 57 -26.78 29.28 1.63
CA ILE A 57 -26.46 30.70 1.35
C ILE A 57 -27.13 31.25 0.08
N SER A 58 -27.70 30.40 -0.77
CA SER A 58 -28.25 30.80 -2.05
C SER A 58 -29.54 31.59 -1.84
N GLU A 59 -29.45 32.90 -2.06
CA GLU A 59 -30.59 33.80 -2.15
C GLU A 59 -30.85 34.09 -3.62
N ILE A 60 -31.48 33.12 -4.30
CA ILE A 60 -32.00 33.31 -5.65
C ILE A 60 -33.47 33.70 -5.53
N SER A 61 -33.84 34.82 -6.16
CA SER A 61 -35.21 35.34 -6.11
C SER A 61 -35.76 35.53 -7.52
N ASP A 62 -37.00 35.11 -7.76
CA ASP A 62 -37.69 35.33 -9.03
C ASP A 62 -38.13 36.80 -9.20
N GLU A 63 -38.25 37.53 -8.09
CA GLU A 63 -38.56 38.96 -8.05
C GLU A 63 -37.36 39.78 -7.56
N LYS A 64 -37.24 41.02 -8.04
CA LYS A 64 -36.19 41.93 -7.61
C LYS A 64 -36.39 42.32 -6.14
N THR A 65 -35.44 41.97 -5.28
CA THR A 65 -35.43 42.36 -3.87
C THR A 65 -34.32 43.36 -3.59
N SER A 66 -34.22 43.83 -2.33
CA SER A 66 -33.10 44.70 -1.92
C SER A 66 -31.77 43.94 -1.85
N GLU A 67 -31.83 42.61 -1.78
CA GLU A 67 -30.67 41.72 -1.63
C GLU A 67 -30.32 41.04 -2.97
N ALA A 68 -31.31 40.72 -3.82
CA ALA A 68 -31.14 40.17 -5.16
C ALA A 68 -31.61 41.19 -6.22
N ASP A 69 -30.66 41.94 -6.78
CA ASP A 69 -30.93 43.12 -7.61
C ASP A 69 -30.44 43.00 -9.07
N ILE A 70 -29.64 41.97 -9.39
CA ILE A 70 -29.10 41.71 -10.73
C ILE A 70 -29.84 40.56 -11.41
N ALA A 71 -30.49 40.86 -12.54
CA ALA A 71 -31.17 39.86 -13.35
C ALA A 71 -30.19 39.12 -14.28
N ILE A 72 -30.29 37.80 -14.32
CA ILE A 72 -29.51 36.93 -15.23
C ILE A 72 -30.23 36.77 -16.57
N ASP A 73 -29.52 36.33 -17.62
CA ASP A 73 -30.04 36.13 -18.98
C ASP A 73 -30.70 37.40 -19.57
N GLY A 74 -30.03 38.53 -19.44
CA GLY A 74 -30.50 39.81 -20.01
C GLY A 74 -31.85 40.29 -19.47
N GLY A 75 -32.23 39.88 -18.26
CA GLY A 75 -33.48 40.30 -17.60
C GLY A 75 -34.64 39.31 -17.66
N ARG A 76 -34.42 38.09 -18.19
CA ARG A 76 -35.44 37.03 -18.26
C ARG A 76 -35.23 35.93 -17.24
N GLY A 77 -34.05 35.86 -16.64
CA GLY A 77 -33.69 34.91 -15.60
C GLY A 77 -33.96 35.45 -14.19
N PRO A 78 -33.69 34.61 -13.18
CA PRO A 78 -33.83 34.99 -11.77
C PRO A 78 -32.82 36.07 -11.37
N TYR A 79 -33.10 36.74 -10.26
CA TYR A 79 -32.25 37.77 -9.68
C TYR A 79 -31.25 37.16 -8.69
N ILE A 80 -30.02 37.64 -8.76
CA ILE A 80 -28.95 37.31 -7.81
C ILE A 80 -28.36 38.58 -7.19
N PRO A 81 -27.73 38.49 -6.01
CA PRO A 81 -27.07 39.63 -5.38
C PRO A 81 -25.92 40.18 -6.22
N HIS A 82 -25.83 41.51 -6.34
CA HIS A 82 -24.76 42.19 -7.06
C HIS A 82 -23.35 41.78 -6.60
N VAL A 83 -23.15 41.53 -5.29
CA VAL A 83 -21.86 41.07 -4.74
C VAL A 83 -21.44 39.70 -5.28
N VAL A 84 -22.39 38.80 -5.50
CA VAL A 84 -22.14 37.46 -6.06
C VAL A 84 -21.74 37.60 -7.53
N TYR A 85 -22.54 38.35 -8.30
CA TYR A 85 -22.27 38.60 -9.72
C TYR A 85 -20.90 39.24 -9.96
N GLN A 86 -20.57 40.33 -9.23
CA GLN A 86 -19.29 41.02 -9.39
C GLN A 86 -18.10 40.16 -8.97
N THR A 87 -18.22 39.37 -7.91
CA THR A 87 -17.12 38.51 -7.44
C THR A 87 -16.76 37.47 -8.50
N VAL A 88 -17.76 36.89 -9.18
CA VAL A 88 -17.53 35.91 -10.25
C VAL A 88 -17.10 36.58 -11.55
N ALA A 89 -17.65 37.75 -11.89
CA ALA A 89 -17.26 38.49 -13.08
C ALA A 89 -15.81 39.01 -13.02
N ASN A 90 -15.29 39.27 -11.82
CA ASN A 90 -13.91 39.69 -11.59
C ASN A 90 -12.96 38.51 -11.33
N ASP A 91 -13.39 37.28 -11.57
CA ASP A 91 -12.55 36.09 -11.45
C ASP A 91 -11.37 36.16 -12.44
N GLU A 92 -10.14 36.10 -11.93
CA GLU A 92 -8.91 36.18 -12.73
C GLU A 92 -8.74 34.99 -13.67
N GLU A 93 -9.29 33.81 -13.32
CA GLU A 93 -9.19 32.62 -14.17
C GLU A 93 -10.21 32.62 -15.33
N GLN A 94 -11.23 33.48 -15.28
CA GLN A 94 -12.32 33.54 -16.28
C GLN A 94 -12.88 32.16 -16.66
N VAL A 95 -13.08 31.29 -15.67
CA VAL A 95 -13.54 29.90 -15.89
C VAL A 95 -14.99 29.87 -16.41
N LEU A 96 -15.79 30.87 -16.05
CA LEU A 96 -17.20 30.96 -16.39
C LEU A 96 -17.45 32.08 -17.41
N ASP A 97 -18.15 31.77 -18.50
CA ASP A 97 -18.66 32.79 -19.41
C ASP A 97 -19.96 33.39 -18.85
N MET A 98 -19.84 34.57 -18.26
CA MET A 98 -20.96 35.31 -17.64
C MET A 98 -22.08 35.66 -18.63
N SER A 99 -21.85 35.60 -19.95
CA SER A 99 -22.86 35.90 -20.96
C SER A 99 -23.85 34.76 -21.20
N SER A 100 -23.44 33.51 -20.90
CA SER A 100 -24.23 32.30 -21.11
C SER A 100 -24.53 31.52 -19.83
N ALA A 101 -23.91 31.90 -18.71
CA ALA A 101 -24.05 31.25 -17.42
C ALA A 101 -25.45 31.45 -16.78
N THR A 102 -25.93 30.41 -16.12
CA THR A 102 -27.14 30.48 -15.28
C THR A 102 -26.84 31.04 -13.89
N ALA A 103 -27.88 31.44 -13.16
CA ALA A 103 -27.74 31.87 -11.77
C ALA A 103 -27.12 30.77 -10.88
N GLU A 104 -27.45 29.51 -11.13
CA GLU A 104 -26.88 28.36 -10.43
C GLU A 104 -25.37 28.22 -10.69
N ASP A 105 -24.95 28.36 -11.96
CA ASP A 105 -23.53 28.27 -12.34
C ASP A 105 -22.69 29.39 -11.70
N ILE A 106 -23.24 30.61 -11.65
CA ILE A 106 -22.59 31.76 -11.01
C ILE A 106 -22.44 31.50 -9.50
N TYR A 107 -23.47 30.97 -8.85
CA TYR A 107 -23.41 30.64 -7.43
C TYR A 107 -22.44 29.49 -7.14
N ASP A 108 -22.38 28.45 -7.99
CA ASP A 108 -21.41 27.37 -7.83
C ASP A 108 -19.96 27.89 -7.90
N ARG A 109 -19.67 28.75 -8.88
CA ARG A 109 -18.34 29.37 -8.99
C ARG A 109 -18.03 30.28 -7.81
N TYR A 110 -18.99 31.10 -7.37
CA TYR A 110 -18.84 31.96 -6.19
C TYR A 110 -18.52 31.14 -4.93
N VAL A 111 -19.27 30.08 -4.67
CA VAL A 111 -19.08 29.20 -3.52
C VAL A 111 -17.72 28.52 -3.55
N THR A 112 -17.29 28.06 -4.73
CA THR A 112 -15.97 27.45 -4.92
C THR A 112 -14.84 28.41 -4.55
N MET A 113 -14.90 29.65 -5.01
CA MET A 113 -13.82 30.60 -4.83
C MET A 113 -13.75 31.14 -3.40
N VAL A 114 -14.90 31.41 -2.81
CA VAL A 114 -14.99 32.10 -1.51
C VAL A 114 -14.96 31.11 -0.34
N TYR A 115 -15.70 30.00 -0.43
CA TYR A 115 -15.94 29.10 0.69
C TYR A 115 -15.23 27.74 0.52
N LEU A 116 -15.22 27.18 -0.69
CA LEU A 116 -14.76 25.83 -0.98
C LEU A 116 -13.40 25.81 -1.69
N LYS A 117 -12.39 26.40 -1.07
CA LYS A 117 -11.01 26.20 -1.54
C LYS A 117 -10.67 24.71 -1.47
N PRO A 118 -10.09 24.09 -2.52
CA PRO A 118 -9.87 22.64 -2.57
C PRO A 118 -9.13 22.06 -1.36
N TRP A 119 -8.15 22.80 -0.82
CA TRP A 119 -7.40 22.38 0.37
C TRP A 119 -8.25 22.39 1.65
N LEU A 120 -9.20 23.32 1.78
CA LEU A 120 -10.06 23.44 2.95
C LEU A 120 -11.08 22.30 2.99
N VAL A 121 -11.64 21.93 1.83
CA VAL A 121 -12.51 20.76 1.68
C VAL A 121 -11.78 19.50 2.12
N ALA A 122 -10.52 19.31 1.68
CA ALA A 122 -9.71 18.16 2.07
C ALA A 122 -9.46 18.10 3.59
N VAL A 123 -9.18 19.23 4.24
CA VAL A 123 -8.95 19.30 5.69
C VAL A 123 -10.23 19.00 6.47
N VAL A 124 -11.35 19.64 6.11
CA VAL A 124 -12.65 19.39 6.78
C VAL A 124 -13.07 17.94 6.61
N PHE A 125 -12.89 17.38 5.41
CA PHE A 125 -13.14 15.97 5.15
C PHE A 125 -12.27 15.07 6.02
N MET A 126 -10.95 15.32 6.10
CA MET A 126 -10.04 14.52 6.93
C MET A 126 -10.48 14.51 8.40
N VAL A 127 -10.85 15.67 8.94
CA VAL A 127 -11.34 15.80 10.32
C VAL A 127 -12.64 15.01 10.52
N LEU A 128 -13.62 15.20 9.63
CA LEU A 128 -14.88 14.46 9.69
C LEU A 128 -14.66 12.95 9.55
N PHE A 129 -13.77 12.53 8.66
CA PHE A 129 -13.43 11.13 8.46
C PHE A 129 -12.84 10.49 9.73
N VAL A 130 -11.89 11.17 10.39
CA VAL A 130 -11.32 10.70 11.66
C VAL A 130 -12.39 10.62 12.75
N ILE A 131 -13.26 11.62 12.85
CA ILE A 131 -14.37 11.63 13.81
C ILE A 131 -15.32 10.45 13.55
N ILE A 132 -15.70 10.23 12.29
CA ILE A 132 -16.56 9.12 11.90
C ILE A 132 -15.90 7.77 12.23
N LEU A 133 -14.61 7.60 11.91
CA LEU A 133 -13.86 6.40 12.27
C LEU A 133 -13.80 6.19 13.78
N TYR A 134 -13.60 7.24 14.56
CA TYR A 134 -13.64 7.19 16.02
C TYR A 134 -15.00 6.68 16.52
N PHE A 135 -16.10 7.27 16.05
CA PHE A 135 -17.45 6.83 16.43
C PHE A 135 -17.78 5.42 15.95
N ILE A 136 -17.33 5.03 14.76
CA ILE A 136 -17.47 3.65 14.27
C ILE A 136 -16.71 2.69 15.18
N GLY A 137 -15.48 3.02 15.55
CA GLY A 137 -14.67 2.24 16.48
C GLY A 137 -15.35 2.10 17.84
N GLU A 138 -15.86 3.19 18.39
CA GLU A 138 -16.58 3.19 19.67
C GLU A 138 -17.91 2.43 19.59
N LEU A 139 -18.64 2.55 18.48
CA LEU A 139 -19.86 1.79 18.22
C LEU A 139 -19.57 0.28 18.14
N LEU A 140 -18.51 -0.12 17.44
CA LEU A 140 -18.04 -1.50 17.34
C LEU A 140 -17.59 -2.05 18.71
N ALA A 141 -16.92 -1.23 19.52
CA ALA A 141 -16.50 -1.59 20.87
C ALA A 141 -17.71 -1.76 21.82
N ALA A 142 -18.79 -0.99 21.61
CA ALA A 142 -20.02 -1.07 22.38
C ALA A 142 -20.73 -2.42 22.21
N LYS A 143 -21.49 -2.83 23.24
CA LYS A 143 -22.17 -4.13 23.30
C LYS A 143 -23.10 -4.39 22.10
N PHE A 144 -23.72 -3.34 21.56
CA PHE A 144 -24.57 -3.43 20.38
C PHE A 144 -23.76 -3.62 19.08
N GLY A 145 -22.62 -2.95 18.91
CA GLY A 145 -21.76 -3.15 17.74
C GLY A 145 -21.15 -4.54 17.71
N ARG A 146 -20.69 -5.07 18.85
CA ARG A 146 -20.23 -6.47 18.93
C ARG A 146 -21.31 -7.47 18.51
N PHE A 147 -22.57 -7.22 18.89
CA PHE A 147 -23.71 -8.04 18.49
C PHE A 147 -24.02 -7.90 16.99
N ALA A 148 -24.11 -6.69 16.47
CA ALA A 148 -24.38 -6.44 15.05
C ALA A 148 -23.29 -7.01 14.14
N PHE A 149 -22.01 -6.83 14.52
CA PHE A 149 -20.87 -7.35 13.81
C PHE A 149 -20.86 -8.89 13.78
N SER A 150 -21.14 -9.54 14.92
CA SER A 150 -21.31 -10.99 14.99
C SER A 150 -22.41 -11.51 14.06
N GLN A 151 -23.52 -10.77 13.93
CA GLN A 151 -24.61 -11.15 13.04
C GLN A 151 -24.25 -10.99 11.55
N LEU A 152 -23.53 -9.91 11.20
CA LEU A 152 -22.99 -9.73 9.85
C LEU A 152 -21.99 -10.83 9.47
N GLU A 153 -21.09 -11.19 10.38
CA GLU A 153 -20.11 -12.25 10.16
C GLU A 153 -20.79 -13.61 9.89
N LYS A 154 -21.88 -13.92 10.60
CA LYS A 154 -22.68 -15.12 10.33
C LYS A 154 -23.34 -15.11 8.94
N ILE A 155 -23.76 -13.94 8.46
CA ILE A 155 -24.36 -13.79 7.12
C ILE A 155 -23.30 -13.99 6.04
N VAL A 156 -22.15 -13.32 6.17
CA VAL A 156 -21.02 -13.45 5.23
C VAL A 156 -20.52 -14.89 5.17
N ASN A 157 -20.39 -15.55 6.32
CA ASN A 157 -19.96 -16.95 6.42
C ASN A 157 -20.97 -17.96 5.84
N ARG A 158 -22.19 -17.53 5.51
CA ARG A 158 -23.21 -18.38 4.88
C ARG A 158 -23.07 -18.45 3.36
N ILE A 159 -22.27 -17.58 2.76
CA ILE A 159 -22.04 -17.56 1.31
C ILE A 159 -20.77 -18.37 1.01
N PRO A 160 -20.88 -19.57 0.40
CA PRO A 160 -19.81 -20.56 0.36
C PRO A 160 -18.54 -20.12 -0.40
N VAL A 161 -18.64 -19.17 -1.32
CA VAL A 161 -17.48 -18.63 -2.06
C VAL A 161 -16.79 -17.49 -1.29
N ILE A 162 -17.58 -16.60 -0.69
CA ILE A 162 -17.07 -15.41 0.02
C ILE A 162 -16.46 -15.81 1.36
N ARG A 163 -16.99 -16.86 2.02
CA ARG A 163 -16.51 -17.36 3.30
C ARG A 163 -15.01 -17.65 3.30
N ASN A 164 -14.49 -18.34 2.30
CA ASN A 164 -13.08 -18.78 2.31
C ASN A 164 -12.10 -17.61 2.11
N VAL A 165 -12.48 -16.62 1.29
CA VAL A 165 -11.66 -15.42 1.06
C VAL A 165 -11.73 -14.51 2.28
N TYR A 166 -12.95 -14.24 2.78
CA TYR A 166 -13.15 -13.40 3.95
C TYR A 166 -12.53 -14.01 5.21
N SER A 167 -12.64 -15.33 5.43
CA SER A 167 -12.04 -15.98 6.58
C SER A 167 -10.52 -15.96 6.52
N SER A 168 -9.91 -16.05 5.33
CA SER A 168 -8.45 -15.97 5.18
C SER A 168 -7.94 -14.55 5.43
N VAL A 169 -8.61 -13.54 4.86
CA VAL A 169 -8.27 -12.13 5.08
C VAL A 169 -8.48 -11.73 6.54
N LYS A 170 -9.58 -12.16 7.15
CA LYS A 170 -9.86 -11.93 8.57
C LYS A 170 -8.81 -12.59 9.47
N GLN A 171 -8.38 -13.82 9.18
CA GLN A 171 -7.31 -14.47 9.95
C GLN A 171 -6.00 -13.69 9.87
N VAL A 172 -5.62 -13.19 8.69
CA VAL A 172 -4.42 -12.36 8.53
C VAL A 172 -4.58 -11.03 9.26
N THR A 173 -5.76 -10.41 9.18
CA THR A 173 -6.03 -9.13 9.86
C THR A 173 -6.06 -9.29 11.38
N ASP A 174 -6.73 -10.32 11.90
CA ASP A 174 -6.79 -10.64 13.32
C ASP A 174 -5.38 -10.95 13.87
N PHE A 175 -4.51 -11.60 13.08
CA PHE A 175 -3.11 -11.83 13.43
C PHE A 175 -2.28 -10.52 13.49
N LEU A 176 -2.52 -9.58 12.58
CA LEU A 176 -1.78 -8.31 12.52
C LEU A 176 -2.29 -7.23 13.49
N VAL A 177 -3.59 -7.26 13.82
CA VAL A 177 -4.29 -6.22 14.61
C VAL A 177 -4.66 -6.71 16.02
N GLY A 178 -4.66 -8.02 16.25
CA GLY A 178 -4.91 -8.58 17.57
C GLY A 178 -3.84 -8.12 18.56
N ASP A 179 -4.28 -7.59 19.71
CA ASP A 179 -3.47 -7.49 20.92
C ASP A 179 -3.08 -8.91 21.35
N HIS A 180 -2.06 -9.45 20.68
CA HIS A 180 -1.37 -10.63 21.12
C HIS A 180 -0.41 -10.15 22.20
N ASP A 181 -0.82 -10.38 23.46
CA ASP A 181 0.06 -10.29 24.63
C ASP A 181 1.46 -10.78 24.24
N MET A 182 2.44 -9.93 24.54
CA MET A 182 3.88 -9.85 24.26
C MET A 182 4.74 -11.14 24.03
N GLU A 183 4.20 -12.36 23.97
CA GLU A 183 4.93 -13.62 23.79
C GLU A 183 4.97 -14.14 22.33
N PHE A 184 4.30 -13.49 21.37
CA PHE A 184 4.20 -13.98 19.97
C PHE A 184 4.96 -13.14 18.93
N ASN A 185 5.72 -12.12 19.34
CA ASN A 185 6.63 -11.35 18.47
C ASN A 185 8.09 -11.77 18.64
N GLN A 186 8.31 -13.06 18.85
CA GLN A 186 9.63 -13.61 19.16
C GLN A 186 10.30 -14.14 17.90
N VAL A 187 11.55 -13.74 17.71
CA VAL A 187 12.44 -14.29 16.68
C VAL A 187 13.20 -15.47 17.29
N VAL A 188 13.17 -16.62 16.63
CA VAL A 188 13.86 -17.83 17.09
C VAL A 188 14.77 -18.39 16.00
N ALA A 189 15.87 -19.01 16.40
CA ALA A 189 16.65 -19.90 15.57
C ALA A 189 16.18 -21.35 15.80
N VAL A 190 15.95 -22.06 14.70
CA VAL A 190 15.48 -23.44 14.70
C VAL A 190 16.38 -24.29 13.83
N GLN A 191 16.67 -25.51 14.25
CA GLN A 191 17.40 -26.45 13.41
C GLN A 191 16.48 -27.02 12.32
N TYR A 192 16.69 -26.59 11.08
CA TYR A 192 15.90 -26.98 9.92
C TYR A 192 16.71 -26.83 8.63
N PRO A 193 16.65 -27.79 7.68
CA PRO A 193 15.82 -29.00 7.68
C PRO A 193 16.41 -30.17 8.47
N SER A 194 17.69 -30.11 8.86
CA SER A 194 18.36 -31.17 9.61
C SER A 194 19.18 -30.60 10.77
N ALA A 195 19.57 -31.48 11.69
CA ALA A 195 20.42 -31.11 12.82
C ALA A 195 21.74 -30.45 12.34
N GLY A 196 22.17 -29.41 13.04
CA GLY A 196 23.35 -28.60 12.71
C GLY A 196 23.09 -27.46 11.72
N ILE A 197 21.94 -27.40 11.04
CA ILE A 197 21.57 -26.31 10.13
C ILE A 197 20.58 -25.40 10.84
N TRP A 198 20.96 -24.15 11.10
CA TRP A 198 20.11 -23.18 11.79
C TRP A 198 19.45 -22.23 10.82
N SER A 199 18.17 -21.98 11.04
CA SER A 199 17.38 -21.05 10.26
C SER A 199 16.56 -20.15 11.19
N ILE A 200 16.45 -18.89 10.82
CA ILE A 200 15.65 -17.89 11.53
C ILE A 200 14.17 -18.15 11.28
N GLY A 201 13.34 -17.94 12.29
CA GLY A 201 11.90 -18.11 12.19
C GLY A 201 11.15 -17.18 13.13
N PHE A 202 9.91 -16.90 12.76
CA PHE A 202 9.02 -16.05 13.54
C PHE A 202 8.01 -16.92 14.27
N VAL A 203 7.95 -16.83 15.59
CA VAL A 203 6.94 -17.58 16.37
C VAL A 203 5.56 -17.00 16.04
N THR A 204 4.63 -17.83 15.58
CA THR A 204 3.27 -17.38 15.21
C THR A 204 2.21 -17.87 16.19
N GLY A 205 2.54 -18.78 17.10
CA GLY A 205 1.59 -19.27 18.09
C GLY A 205 1.93 -20.65 18.66
N SER A 206 0.95 -21.21 19.37
CA SER A 206 0.98 -22.60 19.84
C SER A 206 0.70 -23.59 18.71
N SER A 207 1.26 -24.79 18.81
CA SER A 207 0.99 -25.84 17.81
C SER A 207 -0.43 -26.41 17.85
N MET A 208 -0.77 -27.17 16.80
CA MET A 208 -1.96 -28.04 16.79
C MET A 208 -1.96 -29.03 17.96
N ARG A 209 -3.12 -29.19 18.61
CA ARG A 209 -3.32 -30.09 19.76
C ARG A 209 -2.88 -31.53 19.48
N GLY A 210 -3.24 -32.09 18.33
CA GLY A 210 -2.91 -33.48 17.99
C GLY A 210 -1.41 -33.75 17.89
N VAL A 211 -0.62 -32.78 17.40
CA VAL A 211 0.83 -32.89 17.35
C VAL A 211 1.42 -32.82 18.75
N ARG A 212 0.97 -31.85 19.56
CA ARG A 212 1.39 -31.69 20.95
C ARG A 212 1.10 -32.94 21.79
N GLU A 213 -0.08 -33.53 21.67
CA GLU A 213 -0.47 -34.75 22.39
C GLU A 213 0.36 -35.97 21.95
N HIS A 214 0.71 -36.06 20.66
CA HIS A 214 1.53 -37.17 20.15
C HIS A 214 3.00 -37.08 20.59
N VAL A 215 3.58 -35.89 20.55
CA VAL A 215 4.99 -35.68 20.94
C VAL A 215 5.14 -35.64 22.46
N GLY A 216 4.12 -35.18 23.19
CA GLY A 216 4.11 -35.15 24.65
C GLY A 216 4.91 -34.00 25.27
N GLU A 217 5.33 -33.01 24.49
CA GLU A 217 6.04 -31.80 24.95
C GLU A 217 5.40 -30.51 24.41
N GLU A 218 5.82 -29.36 24.93
CA GLU A 218 5.35 -28.05 24.45
C GLU A 218 5.89 -27.78 23.03
N MET A 219 4.97 -27.56 22.10
CA MET A 219 5.27 -27.36 20.69
C MET A 219 4.78 -25.97 20.26
N ILE A 220 5.60 -25.29 19.47
CA ILE A 220 5.31 -23.95 18.94
C ILE A 220 5.24 -23.98 17.41
N SER A 221 4.43 -23.09 16.85
CA SER A 221 4.36 -22.85 15.41
C SER A 221 5.31 -21.71 15.03
N VAL A 222 6.17 -21.99 14.05
CA VAL A 222 7.20 -21.06 13.58
C VAL A 222 7.06 -20.89 12.08
N LEU A 223 6.92 -19.64 11.62
CA LEU A 223 6.99 -19.28 10.22
C LEU A 223 8.46 -19.19 9.80
N MET A 224 8.88 -20.07 8.90
CA MET A 224 10.21 -20.04 8.28
C MET A 224 10.13 -19.19 7.01
N PRO A 225 10.75 -17.99 6.98
CA PRO A 225 10.71 -17.13 5.82
C PRO A 225 11.65 -17.64 4.71
N THR A 226 11.37 -17.26 3.47
CA THR A 226 12.29 -17.49 2.34
C THR A 226 13.04 -16.21 1.98
N SER A 227 14.36 -16.27 1.89
CA SER A 227 15.15 -15.16 1.35
C SER A 227 14.99 -15.04 -0.18
N PRO A 228 14.93 -13.83 -0.76
CA PRO A 228 14.93 -12.51 -0.12
C PRO A 228 13.52 -11.98 0.22
N MET A 229 12.46 -12.79 0.05
CA MET A 229 11.07 -12.36 0.22
C MET A 229 10.49 -12.82 1.58
N PRO A 230 10.60 -12.01 2.65
CA PRO A 230 10.23 -12.41 4.03
C PRO A 230 8.75 -12.69 4.22
N ALA A 231 7.90 -12.17 3.32
CA ALA A 231 6.46 -12.40 3.31
C ALA A 231 6.06 -13.79 2.80
N THR A 232 6.99 -14.54 2.20
CA THR A 232 6.78 -15.92 1.76
C THR A 232 7.56 -16.89 2.63
N GLY A 233 7.05 -18.12 2.78
CA GLY A 233 7.61 -19.07 3.72
C GLY A 233 6.76 -20.32 3.89
N PHE A 234 7.13 -21.14 4.86
CA PHE A 234 6.34 -22.29 5.29
C PHE A 234 6.32 -22.35 6.82
N THR A 235 5.21 -22.83 7.38
CA THR A 235 5.06 -22.98 8.82
C THR A 235 5.53 -24.36 9.25
N VAL A 236 6.43 -24.41 10.23
CA VAL A 236 6.85 -25.64 10.90
C VAL A 236 6.33 -25.66 12.33
N THR A 237 6.15 -26.86 12.86
CA THR A 237 5.84 -27.07 14.28
C THR A 237 7.04 -27.74 14.92
N VAL A 238 7.64 -27.10 15.91
CA VAL A 238 8.87 -27.59 16.56
C VAL A 238 8.72 -27.58 18.08
N PRO A 239 9.43 -28.47 18.79
CA PRO A 239 9.51 -28.40 20.24
C PRO A 239 10.09 -27.06 20.69
N LYS A 240 9.44 -26.41 21.65
CA LYS A 240 9.95 -25.16 22.24
C LYS A 240 11.36 -25.35 22.81
N SER A 241 11.62 -26.53 23.37
CA SER A 241 12.93 -26.97 23.89
C SER A 241 14.04 -27.02 22.85
N LYS A 242 13.72 -27.07 21.55
CA LYS A 242 14.68 -27.12 20.43
C LYS A 242 14.80 -25.80 19.67
N THR A 243 14.28 -24.72 20.25
CA THR A 243 14.40 -23.38 19.69
C THR A 243 15.35 -22.55 20.54
N VAL A 244 16.08 -21.65 19.88
CA VAL A 244 16.94 -20.66 20.55
C VAL A 244 16.32 -19.31 20.30
N GLU A 245 15.95 -18.61 21.36
CA GLU A 245 15.48 -17.23 21.26
C GLU A 245 16.61 -16.31 20.83
N LEU A 246 16.37 -15.53 19.77
CA LEU A 246 17.30 -14.51 19.31
C LEU A 246 16.83 -13.16 19.85
N ASP A 247 17.74 -12.44 20.49
CA ASP A 247 17.53 -11.05 20.89
C ASP A 247 17.58 -10.15 19.64
N LEU A 248 16.49 -10.18 18.87
CA LEU A 248 16.31 -9.46 17.61
C LEU A 248 14.91 -8.89 17.55
N THR A 249 14.79 -7.67 17.03
CA THR A 249 13.48 -7.17 16.60
C THR A 249 13.05 -7.86 15.31
N ILE A 250 11.73 -7.89 15.05
CA ILE A 250 11.18 -8.43 13.80
C ILE A 250 11.80 -7.73 12.58
N ASP A 251 11.98 -6.42 12.62
CA ASP A 251 12.57 -5.65 11.53
C ASP A 251 14.03 -6.04 11.25
N GLN A 252 14.82 -6.27 12.30
CA GLN A 252 16.21 -6.72 12.19
C GLN A 252 16.29 -8.12 11.57
N ALA A 253 15.40 -9.02 11.98
CA ALA A 253 15.29 -10.36 11.39
C ALA A 253 14.86 -10.29 9.91
N ILE A 254 13.91 -9.43 9.57
CA ILE A 254 13.49 -9.18 8.19
C ILE A 254 14.66 -8.66 7.35
N GLN A 255 15.44 -7.71 7.86
CA GLN A 255 16.62 -7.18 7.17
C GLN A 255 17.67 -8.27 6.89
N PHE A 256 17.91 -9.16 7.86
CA PHE A 256 18.77 -10.32 7.68
C PHE A 256 18.25 -11.25 6.59
N VAL A 257 16.95 -11.56 6.57
CA VAL A 257 16.33 -12.42 5.55
C VAL A 257 16.38 -11.80 4.15
N VAL A 258 16.02 -10.52 4.01
CA VAL A 258 15.98 -9.80 2.73
C VAL A 258 17.39 -9.69 2.13
N SER A 259 18.40 -9.48 2.98
CA SER A 259 19.81 -9.43 2.56
C SER A 259 20.43 -10.82 2.31
N CYS A 260 19.65 -11.90 2.35
CA CYS A 260 20.14 -13.27 2.22
C CYS A 260 21.24 -13.63 3.24
N GLY A 261 21.18 -13.03 4.44
CA GLY A 261 22.13 -13.26 5.53
C GLY A 261 23.41 -12.41 5.46
N VAL A 262 23.54 -11.51 4.49
CA VAL A 262 24.71 -10.62 4.34
C VAL A 262 24.73 -9.54 5.43
N VAL A 263 23.56 -9.01 5.81
CA VAL A 263 23.46 -7.97 6.83
C VAL A 263 23.06 -8.61 8.17
N VAL A 264 24.04 -8.79 9.05
CA VAL A 264 23.81 -9.26 10.42
C VAL A 264 23.53 -8.05 11.33
N PRO A 265 22.48 -8.08 12.15
CA PRO A 265 22.20 -7.00 13.12
C PRO A 265 23.36 -6.76 14.09
N PHE A 266 23.64 -5.49 14.41
CA PHE A 266 24.82 -5.09 15.20
C PHE A 266 24.91 -5.73 16.61
N ASN A 267 23.78 -6.06 17.21
CA ASN A 267 23.72 -6.71 18.52
C ASN A 267 24.00 -8.23 18.46
N GLN A 268 24.03 -8.82 17.26
CA GLN A 268 24.32 -10.24 17.02
C GLN A 268 25.70 -10.48 16.40
N LEU A 269 26.57 -9.46 16.42
CA LEU A 269 27.92 -9.58 15.88
C LEU A 269 28.81 -10.38 16.81
N CYS A 270 29.50 -11.36 16.25
CA CYS A 270 30.58 -12.03 16.96
C CYS A 270 31.70 -11.01 17.23
N ASN A 271 32.31 -11.08 18.42
CA ASN A 271 33.40 -10.18 18.84
C ASN A 271 34.63 -10.19 17.92
N ASP A 272 34.70 -11.17 17.01
CA ASP A 272 35.78 -11.34 16.05
C ASP A 272 35.54 -10.59 14.72
N THR A 273 34.42 -9.86 14.59
CA THR A 273 34.05 -9.10 13.39
C THR A 273 33.83 -7.63 13.76
N THR A 274 34.70 -6.74 13.29
CA THR A 274 34.54 -5.30 13.48
C THR A 274 33.39 -4.76 12.60
N PRO A 275 32.59 -3.78 13.04
CA PRO A 275 31.52 -3.18 12.23
C PRO A 275 31.98 -2.67 10.85
N GLU A 276 33.22 -2.20 10.75
CA GLU A 276 33.84 -1.78 9.48
C GLU A 276 34.03 -2.93 8.50
N GLN A 277 34.45 -4.10 8.98
CA GLN A 277 34.61 -5.31 8.16
C GLN A 277 33.28 -5.81 7.62
N GLN A 278 32.19 -5.62 8.37
CA GLN A 278 30.85 -5.93 7.89
C GLN A 278 30.36 -4.94 6.85
N GLN A 279 30.56 -3.65 7.06
CA GLN A 279 30.17 -2.63 6.07
C GLN A 279 30.91 -2.87 4.75
N GLU A 280 32.18 -3.29 4.81
CA GLU A 280 32.95 -3.71 3.65
C GLU A 280 32.42 -5.01 3.02
N ALA A 281 32.11 -6.04 3.81
CA ALA A 281 31.51 -7.27 3.30
C ALA A 281 30.13 -7.05 2.65
N VAL A 282 29.29 -6.19 3.23
CA VAL A 282 27.99 -5.79 2.68
C VAL A 282 28.19 -5.03 1.37
N ARG A 283 29.09 -4.04 1.34
CA ARG A 283 29.43 -3.30 0.11
C ARG A 283 29.91 -4.23 -1.00
N ASN A 284 30.87 -5.10 -0.70
CA ASN A 284 31.43 -6.05 -1.67
C ASN A 284 30.38 -7.05 -2.17
N SER A 285 29.44 -7.48 -1.31
CA SER A 285 28.36 -8.39 -1.70
C SER A 285 27.31 -7.70 -2.60
N VAL A 286 27.00 -6.43 -2.31
CA VAL A 286 26.12 -5.61 -3.16
C VAL A 286 26.79 -5.35 -4.51
N GLU A 287 28.08 -5.02 -4.54
CA GLU A 287 28.86 -4.86 -5.77
C GLU A 287 28.89 -6.16 -6.59
N ALA A 288 29.16 -7.31 -5.96
CA ALA A 288 29.15 -8.61 -6.65
C ALA A 288 27.77 -8.98 -7.22
N MET A 289 26.67 -8.65 -6.54
CA MET A 289 25.31 -8.83 -7.07
C MET A 289 25.02 -7.94 -8.29
N ILE A 290 25.58 -6.73 -8.33
CA ILE A 290 25.43 -5.80 -9.46
C ILE A 290 26.32 -6.24 -10.63
N GLU A 291 27.53 -6.73 -10.36
CA GLU A 291 28.51 -7.12 -11.36
C GLU A 291 28.12 -8.42 -12.09
N HIS A 292 27.46 -9.35 -11.39
CA HIS A 292 26.98 -10.61 -11.98
C HIS A 292 25.83 -10.44 -13.01
N ASP A 293 25.24 -9.25 -13.09
CA ASP A 293 24.17 -8.88 -14.04
C ASP A 293 24.69 -8.21 -15.32
N ILE A 294 26.02 -8.02 -15.45
CA ILE A 294 26.67 -7.63 -16.72
C ILE A 294 27.28 -8.89 -17.34
N PRO A 295 26.76 -9.41 -18.46
CA PRO A 295 27.43 -10.50 -19.14
C PRO A 295 28.79 -10.00 -19.63
N ALA A 296 29.86 -10.63 -19.16
CA ALA A 296 31.23 -10.40 -19.63
C ALA A 296 31.24 -10.44 -21.16
N ASP A 297 31.51 -9.29 -21.75
CA ASP A 297 31.81 -9.15 -23.16
C ASP A 297 33.03 -10.02 -23.45
N SER A 298 32.84 -11.06 -24.26
CA SER A 298 33.91 -11.95 -24.68
C SER A 298 34.75 -11.22 -25.73
N THR A 299 35.67 -10.37 -25.27
CA THR A 299 36.83 -9.94 -26.05
C THR A 299 37.98 -10.92 -25.83
N ASP A 300 38.59 -11.29 -26.95
CA ASP A 300 39.83 -12.06 -27.18
C ASP A 300 39.75 -13.59 -27.28
N ASP A 301 39.84 -14.08 -28.52
CA ASP A 301 41.10 -14.64 -29.01
C ASP A 301 41.10 -14.70 -30.55
N ASP A 302 41.61 -13.65 -31.20
CA ASP A 302 42.06 -13.73 -32.60
C ASP A 302 43.39 -14.50 -32.61
N GLN A 303 43.30 -15.77 -33.00
CA GLN A 303 44.44 -16.66 -33.11
C GLN A 303 45.42 -16.18 -34.19
N HIS A 304 46.67 -16.03 -33.76
CA HIS A 304 47.86 -16.16 -34.60
C HIS A 304 47.75 -17.36 -35.54
N GLN A 305 47.73 -17.12 -36.85
CA GLN A 305 48.32 -18.05 -37.81
C GLN A 305 48.72 -17.33 -39.11
N GLU A 306 49.88 -16.69 -39.09
CA GLU A 306 50.65 -16.42 -40.30
C GLU A 306 51.93 -17.25 -40.20
N SER A 307 51.85 -18.49 -40.68
CA SER A 307 53.00 -19.34 -40.96
C SER A 307 52.94 -19.69 -42.44
N THR A 308 53.81 -19.02 -43.20
CA THR A 308 54.67 -19.59 -44.24
C THR A 308 54.54 -21.10 -44.44
N GLU A 309 54.24 -21.53 -45.66
CA GLU A 309 55.10 -22.44 -46.43
C GLU A 309 54.61 -22.59 -47.87
N ASP A 310 55.55 -22.99 -48.71
CA ASP A 310 55.55 -23.16 -50.16
C ASP A 310 54.47 -24.10 -50.75
#